data_AF-A0A661BWZ9-F1
#
_entry.id   AF-A0A661BWZ9-F1
#
_cell.length_a   1.000
_cell.length_b   1.000
_cell.length_c   1.000
_cell.angle_alpha   90.00
_cell.angle_beta   90.00
_cell.angle_gamma   90.00
#
_symmetry.space_group_name_H-M   'P 1'
#
loop_
_entity.id
_entity.type
_entity.pdbx_description
1 polymer ?
#
loop_
_entity_poly.entity_id
_entity_poly.type
_entity_poly.pdbx_seq_one_letter_code
_entity_poly.pdbx_strand_id
1 'polypeptide(L)' 'QNMWLTCTAMGIGAYWSSPSAFINTKDFVDVEPGERCLGLFYMGKCDDVDLPGKRGSVRDKVVWITE' A
#
# COMPACT_ATOMS: atom_id res chain seq x y z
N GLN A 1 0.59 5.67 1.16
CA GLN A 1 -0.30 5.57 2.34
C GLN A 1 -1.31 6.70 2.42
N ASN A 2 -0.93 7.98 2.23
CA ASN A 2 -1.90 9.09 2.24
C ASN A 2 -3.13 8.83 1.35
N MET A 3 -2.91 8.38 0.11
CA MET A 3 -4.01 8.00 -0.80
C MET A 3 -4.96 6.95 -0.21
N TRP A 4 -4.43 5.96 0.53
CA TRP A 4 -5.23 4.91 1.17
C TRP A 4 -6.12 5.50 2.27
N LEU A 5 -5.56 6.33 3.14
CA LEU A 5 -6.32 6.99 4.21
C LEU A 5 -7.39 7.91 3.65
N THR A 6 -7.09 8.64 2.56
CA THR A 6 -8.07 9.45 1.85
C THR A 6 -9.20 8.60 1.28
N CYS A 7 -8.89 7.47 0.64
CA CYS A 7 -9.92 6.55 0.14
C CYS A 7 -10.84 6.09 1.28
N THR A 8 -10.27 5.65 2.40
CA THR A 8 -11.05 5.23 3.58
C THR A 8 -11.95 6.36 4.09
N ALA A 9 -11.44 7.59 4.21
CA ALA A 9 -12.22 8.74 4.64
C ALA A 9 -13.39 9.08 3.68
N MET A 10 -13.25 8.72 2.40
CA MET A 10 -14.27 8.90 1.37
C MET A 10 -15.21 7.69 1.21
N GLY A 11 -15.07 6.65 2.05
CA GLY A 11 -15.84 5.41 1.90
C GLY A 11 -15.46 4.58 0.66
N ILE A 12 -14.22 4.73 0.18
CA ILE A 12 -13.66 4.00 -0.94
C ILE A 12 -12.71 2.92 -0.41
N GLY A 13 -12.95 1.67 -0.81
CA GLY A 13 -12.03 0.57 -0.56
C GLY A 13 -10.81 0.69 -1.47
N ALA A 14 -9.63 0.34 -0.94
CA ALA A 14 -8.39 0.36 -1.70
C ALA A 14 -7.52 -0.87 -1.41
N TYR A 15 -6.73 -1.27 -2.40
CA TYR A 15 -5.73 -2.34 -2.28
C TYR A 15 -4.47 -1.97 -3.06
N TRP A 16 -3.30 -2.16 -2.44
CA TRP A 16 -1.99 -1.94 -3.08
C TRP A 16 -1.35 -3.29 -3.39
N SER A 17 -1.07 -3.51 -4.66
CA SER A 17 -0.35 -4.70 -5.13
C SER A 17 1.03 -4.31 -5.63
N SER A 18 2.08 -4.95 -5.13
CA SER A 18 3.46 -4.78 -5.61
C SER A 18 4.09 -6.11 -6.08
N PRO A 19 3.48 -6.84 -7.02
CA PRO A 19 4.00 -8.10 -7.51
C PRO A 19 5.21 -7.85 -8.41
N SER A 20 6.32 -8.54 -8.13
CA SER A 20 7.58 -8.41 -8.89
C SER A 20 7.41 -8.64 -10.38
N ALA A 21 6.48 -9.52 -10.78
CA ALA A 21 6.14 -9.83 -12.16
C ALA A 21 5.57 -8.65 -12.96
N PHE A 22 5.05 -7.60 -12.31
CA PHE A 22 4.48 -6.43 -12.99
C PHE A 22 5.28 -5.14 -12.75
N ILE A 23 5.90 -4.99 -11.57
CA ILE A 23 6.52 -3.72 -11.17
C ILE A 23 7.98 -3.55 -11.65
N ASN A 24 8.63 -4.64 -12.07
CA ASN A 24 10.04 -4.64 -12.50
C ASN A 24 10.21 -4.81 -14.02
N THR A 25 9.12 -4.78 -14.78
CA THR A 25 9.12 -4.99 -16.22
C THR A 25 8.37 -3.85 -16.89
N LYS A 26 8.84 -3.48 -18.09
CA LYS A 26 8.18 -2.49 -18.96
C LYS A 26 7.05 -3.10 -19.79
N ASP A 27 6.85 -4.41 -19.72
CA ASP A 27 5.92 -5.15 -20.57
C ASP A 27 4.45 -4.85 -20.22
N PHE A 28 4.19 -4.32 -19.03
CA PHE A 28 2.84 -4.05 -18.52
C PHE A 28 2.50 -2.57 -18.43
N VAL A 29 3.50 -1.70 -18.29
CA VAL A 29 3.33 -0.26 -18.14
C VAL A 29 4.50 0.44 -18.83
N ASP A 30 4.19 1.25 -19.83
CA ASP A 30 5.16 2.16 -20.43
C ASP A 30 5.51 3.25 -19.41
N VAL A 31 6.80 3.35 -19.08
CA VAL A 31 7.35 4.34 -18.15
C VAL A 31 8.55 5.02 -18.79
N GLU A 32 8.67 6.33 -18.57
CA GLU A 32 9.74 7.15 -19.15
C GLU A 32 11.11 6.88 -18.50
N PRO A 33 12.22 7.33 -19.12
CA PRO A 33 13.53 7.25 -18.49
C PRO A 33 13.54 7.93 -17.11
N GLY A 34 13.91 7.17 -16.07
CA GLY A 34 13.93 7.64 -14.68
C GLY A 34 12.65 7.33 -13.89
N GLU A 35 11.60 6.85 -14.55
CA GLU A 35 10.38 6.42 -13.89
C GLU A 35 10.41 4.92 -13.54
N ARG A 36 9.64 4.55 -12.51
CA ARG A 36 9.41 3.15 -12.13
C ARG A 36 8.01 2.94 -11.59
N CYS A 37 7.40 1.82 -11.95
CA CYS A 37 6.14 1.38 -11.34
C CYS A 37 6.42 0.88 -9.91
N LEU A 38 5.76 1.48 -8.91
CA LEU A 38 5.91 1.06 -7.50
C LEU A 38 4.87 0.00 -7.08
N GLY A 39 3.86 -0.20 -7.91
CA GLY A 39 2.70 -1.02 -7.61
C GLY A 39 1.44 -0.49 -8.27
N LEU A 40 0.42 -1.32 -8.23
CA LEU A 40 -0.92 -1.02 -8.71
C LEU A 40 -1.80 -0.69 -7.52
N PHE A 41 -2.44 0.48 -7.59
CA PHE A 41 -3.36 0.95 -6.56
C PHE A 41 -4.80 0.77 -7.05
N TYR A 42 -5.43 -0.29 -6.58
CA TYR A 42 -6.81 -0.60 -6.91
C TYR A 42 -7.75 0.17 -5.98
N MET A 43 -8.83 0.69 -6.53
CA MET A 43 -9.85 1.46 -5.81
C MET A 43 -11.23 0.98 -6.23
N GLY A 44 -12.20 1.04 -5.32
CA GLY A 44 -13.57 0.68 -5.66
C GLY A 44 -14.56 0.95 -4.53
N LYS A 45 -15.84 0.96 -4.87
CA LYS A 45 -16.90 0.87 -3.88
C LYS A 45 -16.78 -0.50 -3.21
N CYS A 46 -16.69 -0.51 -1.89
CA CYS A 46 -16.63 -1.71 -1.09
C CYS A 46 -17.70 -1.58 -0.01
N ASP A 47 -18.29 -2.70 0.39
CA ASP A 47 -19.12 -2.71 1.59
C ASP A 47 -18.22 -2.55 2.83
N ASP A 48 -18.81 -2.34 4.00
CA ASP A 48 -18.05 -2.26 5.23
C ASP A 48 -17.33 -3.60 5.49
N VAL A 49 -16.00 -3.60 5.33
CA VAL A 49 -15.17 -4.77 5.59
C VAL A 49 -14.44 -4.57 6.91
N ASP A 50 -14.80 -5.37 7.92
CA ASP A 50 -14.03 -5.47 9.16
C ASP A 50 -12.85 -6.42 8.96
N LEU A 51 -11.68 -5.86 8.65
CA LEU A 51 -10.41 -6.60 8.53
C LEU A 51 -9.48 -6.22 9.68
N PRO A 52 -9.42 -7.03 10.75
CA PRO A 52 -8.51 -6.75 11.85
C PRO A 52 -7.06 -6.83 11.38
N GLY A 53 -6.29 -5.79 11.67
CA GLY A 53 -4.87 -5.75 11.39
C GLY A 53 -4.11 -6.80 12.20
N LYS A 54 -3.35 -7.67 11.53
CA LYS A 54 -2.40 -8.56 12.20
C LYS A 54 -1.14 -7.77 12.57
N ARG A 55 -1.05 -7.25 13.80
CA ARG A 55 0.11 -6.51 14.32
C ARG A 55 0.51 -7.07 15.68
N GLY A 56 1.81 -7.29 15.88
CA GLY A 56 2.40 -7.63 17.18
C GLY A 56 2.70 -6.39 18.03
N SER A 57 3.32 -6.59 19.19
CA SER A 57 3.72 -5.50 20.07
C SER A 57 4.76 -4.61 19.40
N VAL A 58 4.63 -3.29 19.55
CA VAL A 58 5.64 -2.33 19.07
C VAL A 58 7.00 -2.53 19.75
N ARG A 59 6.99 -3.04 21.00
CA ARG A 59 8.20 -3.30 21.79
C ARG A 59 9.12 -4.32 21.14
N ASP A 60 8.57 -5.22 20.33
CA ASP A 60 9.36 -6.25 19.63
C ASP A 60 10.19 -5.67 18.48
N LYS A 61 9.96 -4.41 18.10
CA LYS A 61 10.58 -3.76 16.94
C LYS A 61 11.20 -2.39 17.25
N VAL A 62 11.20 -1.96 18.51
CA VAL A 62 11.67 -0.61 18.90
C VAL A 62 12.63 -0.71 20.08
N VAL A 63 13.76 0.00 19.98
CA VAL A 63 14.69 0.26 21.09
C VAL A 63 14.60 1.74 21.44
N TRP A 64 14.35 2.03 22.72
CA TRP A 64 14.35 3.40 23.23
C TRP A 64 15.75 3.74 23.75
N ILE A 65 16.31 4.84 23.27
CA ILE A 65 17.56 5.39 23.79
C ILE A 65 17.19 6.53 24.73
N THR A 66 17.63 6.43 25.98
CA THR A 66 17.54 7.50 26.97
C THR A 66 18.93 8.09 27.16
N GLU A 67 18.99 9.41 27.38
CA GLU A 67 20.21 10.13 27.75
C GLU A 67 20.80 9.66 29.09
#